data_AF-A0A1M5T9T5-F1
#
_entry.id   AF-A0A1M5T9T5-F1
#
_cell.length_a   1.000
_cell.length_b   1.000
_cell.length_c   1.000
_cell.angle_alpha   90.00
_cell.angle_beta   90.00
_cell.angle_gamma   90.00
#
_symmetry.space_group_name_H-M   'P 1'
#
loop_
_entity.id
_entity.type
_entity.pdbx_description
1 polymer ?
#
loop_
_entity_poly.entity_id
_entity_poly.type
_entity_poly.pdbx_seq_one_letter_code
_entity_poly.pdbx_strand_id
1 'polypeptide(L)'
;MIIFIGIFYIVEVEACISVMGIDAIINYENALLATIRRVDISQLQFFRRLDGFVLTTWIMAVFTTTILFSYGTVFFISKCFNVNFNTISPIIMILLFLTSQISKTTMQIRNILDYIGYLAVINGGIIPLILLIITKVRKYDKNI
;
A
#
# COMPACT_ATOMS: atom_id res chain seq x y z
N MET A 1 -12.65 -11.24 -3.08
CA MET A 1 -11.55 -10.54 -2.38
C MET A 1 -11.70 -9.03 -2.43
N ILE A 2 -11.84 -8.40 -3.60
CA ILE A 2 -12.01 -6.93 -3.72
C ILE A 2 -13.22 -6.39 -2.95
N ILE A 3 -14.38 -7.05 -3.06
CA ILE A 3 -15.60 -6.64 -2.33
C ILE A 3 -15.39 -6.66 -0.81
N PHE A 4 -14.74 -7.72 -0.30
CA PHE A 4 -14.43 -7.84 1.12
C PHE A 4 -13.51 -6.71 1.60
N ILE A 5 -12.47 -6.40 0.81
CA ILE A 5 -11.56 -5.28 1.10
C ILE A 5 -12.35 -3.96 1.14
N GLY A 6 -13.23 -3.72 0.15
CA GLY A 6 -14.07 -2.53 0.12
C GLY A 6 -14.98 -2.39 1.34
N ILE A 7 -15.65 -3.48 1.74
CA ILE A 7 -16.49 -3.50 2.95
C ILE A 7 -15.64 -3.22 4.20
N PHE A 8 -14.45 -3.82 4.30
CA PHE A 8 -13.55 -3.60 5.42
C PHE A 8 -13.15 -2.12 5.55
N TYR A 9 -12.79 -1.46 4.44
CA TYR A 9 -12.49 -0.03 4.43
C TYR A 9 -13.69 0.83 4.85
N ILE A 10 -14.91 0.49 4.41
CA ILE A 10 -16.12 1.21 4.81
C ILE A 10 -16.32 1.09 6.33
N VAL A 11 -16.21 -0.13 6.87
CA VAL A 11 -16.35 -0.37 8.32
C VAL A 11 -15.28 0.37 9.12
N GLU A 12 -14.05 0.44 8.63
CA GLU A 12 -12.96 1.18 9.27
C GLU A 12 -13.27 2.69 9.38
N VAL A 13 -13.75 3.28 8.28
CA VAL A 13 -14.12 4.70 8.24
C VAL A 13 -15.31 4.99 9.16
N GLU A 14 -16.36 4.17 9.10
CA GLU A 14 -17.53 4.31 9.98
C GLU A 14 -17.17 4.16 11.46
N ALA A 15 -16.27 3.24 11.81
CA ALA A 15 -15.78 3.09 13.17
C ALA A 15 -15.03 4.34 13.66
N CYS A 16 -14.21 4.97 12.79
CA CYS A 16 -13.53 6.22 13.13
C CYS A 16 -14.52 7.37 13.35
N ILE A 17 -15.54 7.49 12.48
CA ILE A 17 -16.60 8.50 12.60
C ILE A 17 -17.41 8.29 13.88
N SER A 18 -17.73 7.04 14.24
CA SER A 18 -18.50 6.72 15.45
C SER A 18 -17.80 7.14 16.74
N VAL A 19 -16.46 7.14 16.77
CA VAL A 19 -15.70 7.49 17.98
C VAL A 19 -15.36 8.98 18.02
N MET A 20 -15.00 9.59 16.90
CA MET A 20 -14.51 10.98 16.86
C MET A 20 -15.57 12.00 16.47
N GLY A 21 -16.62 11.58 15.76
CA GLY A 21 -17.58 12.46 15.11
C GLY A 21 -17.08 13.00 13.76
N ILE A 22 -18.03 13.41 12.91
CA ILE A 22 -17.78 13.89 11.54
C ILE A 22 -16.94 15.17 11.54
N ASP A 23 -17.18 16.10 12.46
CA ASP A 23 -16.47 17.39 12.47
C ASP A 23 -15.02 17.27 12.93
N ALA A 24 -14.73 16.29 13.80
CA ALA A 24 -13.38 16.12 14.34
C ALA A 24 -12.46 15.36 13.38
N ILE A 25 -13.00 14.42 12.59
CA ILE A 25 -12.18 13.52 11.75
C ILE A 25 -11.36 14.27 10.69
N ILE A 26 -11.90 15.39 10.19
CA ILE A 26 -11.29 16.22 9.15
C ILE A 26 -10.00 16.88 9.65
N ASN A 27 -9.85 17.05 10.96
CA ASN A 27 -8.68 17.70 11.57
C ASN A 27 -7.51 16.73 11.81
N TYR A 28 -7.67 15.43 11.53
CA TYR A 28 -6.63 14.41 11.74
C TYR A 28 -6.11 13.86 10.42
N GLU A 29 -4.79 13.94 10.20
CA GLU A 29 -4.17 13.31 9.03
C GLU A 29 -4.30 11.78 9.01
N ASN A 30 -4.36 11.16 10.20
CA ASN A 30 -4.57 9.72 10.36
C ASN A 30 -5.68 9.48 11.38
N ALA A 31 -6.91 9.40 10.88
CA ALA A 31 -8.11 9.21 11.67
C ALA A 31 -8.12 7.88 12.45
N LEU A 32 -7.58 6.81 11.87
CA LEU A 32 -7.51 5.50 12.53
C LEU A 32 -6.61 5.54 13.76
N LEU A 33 -5.38 6.07 13.65
CA LEU A 33 -4.48 6.19 14.80
C LEU A 33 -5.05 7.12 15.88
N ALA A 34 -5.69 8.22 15.47
CA ALA A 34 -6.37 9.12 16.40
C ALA A 34 -7.52 8.43 17.15
N THR A 35 -8.28 7.58 16.45
CA THR A 35 -9.37 6.78 17.03
C THR A 35 -8.84 5.76 18.03
N ILE A 36 -7.84 4.96 17.65
CA ILE A 36 -7.27 3.91 18.51
C ILE A 36 -6.74 4.47 19.83
N ARG A 37 -6.17 5.68 19.81
CA ARG A 37 -5.70 6.35 21.03
C ARG A 37 -6.80 6.76 21.99
N ARG A 38 -8.03 6.96 21.49
CA ARG A 38 -9.20 7.38 22.28
C ARG A 38 -10.01 6.19 22.79
N VAL A 39 -9.86 5.02 22.19
CA VAL A 39 -10.52 3.79 22.62
C VAL A 39 -9.76 3.20 23.81
N ASP A 40 -10.32 3.36 25.01
CA ASP A 40 -9.88 2.67 26.24
C ASP A 40 -10.90 1.58 26.57
N ILE A 41 -10.48 0.31 26.47
CA ILE A 41 -11.31 -0.83 26.86
C ILE A 41 -10.94 -1.22 28.28
N SER A 42 -11.73 -0.73 29.23
CA SER A 42 -11.54 -0.95 30.67
C SER A 42 -11.51 -2.44 31.08
N GLN A 43 -12.12 -3.31 30.28
CA GLN A 43 -12.22 -4.75 30.53
C GLN A 43 -10.94 -5.52 30.14
N LEU A 44 -10.08 -4.97 29.26
CA LEU A 44 -8.83 -5.61 28.86
C LEU A 44 -7.66 -5.04 29.68
N GLN A 45 -7.36 -5.66 30.82
CA GLN A 45 -6.32 -5.18 31.76
C GLN A 45 -4.92 -5.03 31.14
N PHE A 46 -4.53 -5.89 30.18
CA PHE A 46 -3.22 -5.83 29.50
C PHE A 46 -3.23 -5.07 28.15
N PHE A 47 -4.41 -4.90 27.53
CA PHE A 47 -4.58 -4.22 26.23
C PHE A 47 -5.34 -2.90 26.34
N ARG A 48 -5.33 -2.30 27.53
CA ARG A 48 -6.03 -1.06 27.84
C ARG A 48 -5.66 0.09 26.88
N ARG A 49 -4.42 0.09 26.37
CA ARG A 49 -3.96 0.97 25.29
C ARG A 49 -3.65 0.15 24.04
N LEU A 50 -4.58 0.14 23.09
CA LEU A 50 -4.43 -0.59 21.82
C LEU A 50 -3.39 0.03 20.88
N ASP A 51 -3.02 1.30 21.08
CA ASP A 51 -2.07 2.03 20.21
C ASP A 51 -0.73 1.30 20.06
N GLY A 52 -0.17 0.80 21.16
CA GLY A 52 1.11 0.06 21.12
C GLY A 52 1.03 -1.19 20.25
N PHE A 53 -0.02 -2.00 20.42
CA PHE A 53 -0.19 -3.24 19.67
C PHE A 53 -0.42 -2.99 18.18
N VAL A 54 -1.25 -1.99 17.86
CA VAL A 54 -1.53 -1.63 16.47
C VAL A 54 -0.27 -1.07 15.80
N LEU A 55 0.46 -0.16 16.45
CA LEU A 55 1.71 0.37 15.90
C LEU A 55 2.76 -0.72 15.67
N THR A 56 2.96 -1.63 16.62
CA THR A 56 3.91 -2.74 16.44
C THR A 56 3.54 -3.64 15.27
N THR A 57 2.26 -4.03 15.18
CA THR A 57 1.77 -4.87 14.08
C THR A 57 1.87 -4.15 12.74
N TRP A 58 1.54 -2.87 12.70
CA TRP A 58 1.59 -2.05 11.50
C TRP A 58 3.02 -1.84 11.00
N ILE A 59 3.97 -1.55 11.91
CA ILE A 59 5.40 -1.44 11.56
C ILE A 59 5.91 -2.76 10.96
N MET A 60 5.58 -3.90 11.57
CA MET A 60 5.93 -5.21 11.01
C MET A 60 5.30 -5.45 9.63
N ALA A 61 4.06 -5.04 9.43
CA ALA A 61 3.40 -5.11 8.13
C ALA A 61 4.12 -4.26 7.07
N VAL A 62 4.56 -3.04 7.42
CA VAL A 62 5.34 -2.18 6.51
C VAL A 62 6.67 -2.82 6.15
N PHE A 63 7.41 -3.37 7.12
CA PHE A 63 8.70 -4.03 6.86
C PHE A 63 8.54 -5.26 5.95
N THR A 64 7.60 -6.14 6.27
CA THR A 64 7.35 -7.36 5.48
C THR A 64 6.89 -7.04 4.06
N THR A 65 6.01 -6.06 3.91
CA THR A 65 5.55 -5.56 2.60
C THR A 65 6.71 -4.98 1.79
N THR A 66 7.59 -4.19 2.42
CA THR A 66 8.77 -3.63 1.77
C THR A 66 9.71 -4.73 1.26
N ILE A 67 10.02 -5.72 2.10
CA ILE A 67 10.88 -6.86 1.70
C ILE A 67 10.26 -7.63 0.53
N LEU A 68 8.94 -7.88 0.56
CA LEU A 68 8.25 -8.57 -0.51
C LEU A 68 8.32 -7.81 -1.84
N PHE A 69 8.09 -6.50 -1.83
CA PHE A 69 8.21 -5.67 -3.03
C PHE A 69 9.64 -5.55 -3.53
N SER A 70 10.63 -5.44 -2.64
CA SER A 70 12.05 -5.48 -3.02
C SER A 70 12.41 -6.80 -3.69
N TYR A 71 11.99 -7.94 -3.13
CA TYR A 71 12.20 -9.25 -3.73
C TYR A 71 11.54 -9.35 -5.11
N GLY A 72 10.27 -8.94 -5.22
CA GLY A 72 9.54 -8.92 -6.49
C GLY A 72 10.26 -8.08 -7.54
N THR A 73 10.79 -6.91 -7.15
CA THR A 73 11.55 -6.02 -8.03
C THR A 73 12.80 -6.71 -8.58
N VAL A 74 13.62 -7.32 -7.72
CA VAL A 74 14.82 -8.06 -8.13
C VAL A 74 14.45 -9.23 -9.04
N PHE A 75 13.39 -9.98 -8.71
CA PHE A 75 12.90 -11.10 -9.51
C PHE A 75 12.45 -10.68 -10.91
N PHE A 76 11.62 -9.62 -11.02
CA PHE A 76 11.13 -9.14 -12.31
C PHE A 76 12.25 -8.56 -13.16
N ILE A 77 13.19 -7.80 -12.58
CA ILE A 77 14.34 -7.26 -13.31
C ILE A 77 15.24 -8.40 -13.80
N SER A 78 15.55 -9.38 -12.93
CA SER A 78 16.32 -10.57 -13.30
C SER A 78 15.71 -11.30 -14.49
N LYS A 79 14.38 -11.45 -14.50
CA LYS A 79 13.65 -12.11 -15.59
C LYS A 79 13.55 -11.27 -16.86
N CYS A 80 13.33 -9.96 -16.76
CA CYS A 80 13.21 -9.07 -17.91
C CYS A 80 14.54 -8.86 -18.64
N PHE A 81 15.65 -8.77 -17.92
CA PHE A 81 16.98 -8.53 -18.48
C PHE A 81 17.86 -9.79 -18.56
N ASN A 82 17.34 -10.95 -18.16
CA ASN A 82 18.04 -12.24 -18.13
C ASN A 82 19.39 -12.19 -17.38
N VAL A 83 19.41 -11.46 -16.25
CA VAL A 83 20.59 -11.27 -15.39
C VAL A 83 20.46 -12.09 -14.11
N ASN A 84 21.59 -12.51 -13.53
CA ASN A 84 21.60 -13.34 -12.32
C ASN A 84 21.03 -12.58 -11.10
N PHE A 85 20.04 -13.17 -10.43
CA PHE A 85 19.40 -12.66 -9.23
C PHE A 85 20.41 -12.28 -8.13
N ASN A 86 21.41 -13.13 -7.88
CA ASN A 86 22.38 -12.92 -6.81
C ASN A 86 23.28 -11.70 -7.07
N THR A 87 23.55 -11.38 -8.33
CA THR A 87 24.38 -10.23 -8.71
C THR A 87 23.59 -8.93 -8.62
N ILE A 88 22.31 -8.95 -9.00
CA ILE A 88 21.50 -7.72 -9.06
C ILE A 88 20.85 -7.35 -7.72
N SER A 89 20.59 -8.31 -6.85
CA SER A 89 20.01 -8.09 -5.52
C SER A 89 20.73 -7.00 -4.70
N PRO A 90 22.07 -7.04 -4.48
CA PRO A 90 22.74 -6.01 -3.69
C PRO A 90 22.69 -4.63 -4.36
N ILE A 91 22.73 -4.56 -5.69
CA ILE A 91 22.64 -3.29 -6.44
C ILE A 91 21.28 -2.65 -6.22
N ILE A 92 20.20 -3.43 -6.34
CA ILE A 92 18.84 -2.94 -6.11
C ILE A 92 18.64 -2.52 -4.66
N MET A 93 19.18 -3.27 -3.67
CA MET A 93 19.10 -2.86 -2.26
C MET A 93 19.79 -1.52 -2.01
N ILE A 94 20.97 -1.29 -2.60
CA ILE A 94 21.69 0.00 -2.48
C ILE A 94 20.86 1.12 -3.12
N LEU A 95 20.30 0.90 -4.31
CA LEU A 95 19.46 1.89 -4.98
C LEU A 95 18.20 2.23 -4.15
N LEU A 96 17.52 1.22 -3.61
CA LEU A 96 16.36 1.41 -2.74
C LEU A 96 16.73 2.24 -1.50
N PHE A 97 17.86 1.94 -0.86
CA PHE A 97 18.36 2.73 0.26
C PHE A 97 18.62 4.19 -0.15
N LEU A 98 19.32 4.44 -1.26
CA LEU A 98 19.58 5.80 -1.74
C LEU A 98 18.27 6.56 -2.03
N THR A 99 17.30 5.92 -2.67
CA THR A 99 16.00 6.55 -2.95
C THR A 99 15.20 6.87 -1.68
N SER A 100 15.34 6.07 -0.61
CA SER A 100 14.69 6.34 0.67
C SER A 100 15.16 7.64 1.31
N GLN A 101 16.42 8.06 1.05
CA GLN A 101 17.02 9.26 1.64
C GLN A 101 16.61 10.56 0.91
N ILE A 102 15.91 10.46 -0.22
CA ILE A 102 15.45 11.62 -0.99
C ILE A 102 14.38 12.39 -0.23
N SER A 103 13.49 11.68 0.48
CA SER A 103 12.38 12.30 1.19
C SER A 103 12.81 12.79 2.57
N LYS A 104 12.79 14.10 2.78
CA LYS A 104 13.19 14.72 4.05
C LYS A 104 12.00 15.20 4.88
N THR A 105 10.82 15.33 4.27
CA THR A 105 9.61 15.82 4.92
C THR A 105 8.43 14.86 4.70
N THR A 106 7.49 14.86 5.64
CA THR A 106 6.24 14.07 5.54
C THR A 106 5.41 14.46 4.32
N MET A 107 5.42 15.74 3.95
CA MET A 107 4.72 16.25 2.76
C MET A 107 5.31 15.66 1.45
N GLN A 108 6.63 15.54 1.35
CA GLN A 108 7.27 14.92 0.18
C GLN A 108 6.90 13.44 0.06
N ILE A 109 6.85 12.72 1.18
CA ILE A 109 6.43 11.31 1.21
C ILE A 109 5.00 11.19 0.70
N ARG A 110 4.08 12.07 1.15
CA ARG A 110 2.68 12.08 0.69
C ARG A 110 2.58 12.28 -0.82
N ASN A 111 3.29 13.26 -1.37
CA ASN A 111 3.29 13.51 -2.81
C ASN A 111 3.79 12.29 -3.59
N ILE A 112 4.86 11.63 -3.11
CA ILE A 112 5.38 10.41 -3.74
C ILE A 112 4.34 9.29 -3.71
N LEU A 113 3.63 9.11 -2.59
CA LEU A 113 2.56 8.12 -2.47
C LEU A 113 1.40 8.41 -3.44
N ASP A 114 1.02 9.68 -3.63
CA ASP A 114 -0.01 10.06 -4.60
C ASP A 114 0.41 9.72 -6.04
N TYR A 115 1.68 10.00 -6.41
CA TYR A 115 2.22 9.60 -7.71
C TYR A 115 2.26 8.08 -7.90
N ILE A 116 2.65 7.33 -6.86
CA ILE A 116 2.60 5.86 -6.89
C ILE A 116 1.16 5.39 -7.08
N GLY A 117 0.19 6.04 -6.43
CA GLY A 117 -1.25 5.78 -6.62
C GLY A 117 -1.69 5.94 -8.07
N TYR A 118 -1.33 7.05 -8.72
CA TYR A 118 -1.63 7.25 -10.15
C TYR A 118 -0.98 6.19 -11.03
N LEU A 119 0.29 5.85 -10.78
CA LEU A 119 1.00 4.79 -11.50
C LEU A 119 0.35 3.41 -11.28
N ALA A 120 -0.17 3.13 -10.09
CA ALA A 120 -0.87 1.87 -9.80
C ALA A 120 -2.16 1.75 -10.62
N VAL A 121 -2.94 2.84 -10.77
CA VAL A 121 -4.15 2.85 -11.61
C VAL A 121 -3.81 2.60 -13.08
N ILE A 122 -2.75 3.24 -13.58
CA ILE A 122 -2.29 3.04 -14.97
C ILE A 122 -1.85 1.59 -15.20
N ASN A 123 -0.99 1.06 -14.34
CA ASN A 123 -0.41 -0.28 -14.50
C ASN A 123 -1.41 -1.42 -14.22
N GLY A 124 -2.28 -1.26 -13.22
CA GLY A 124 -3.24 -2.28 -12.81
C GLY A 124 -4.59 -2.20 -13.52
N GLY A 125 -4.96 -1.05 -14.07
CA GLY A 125 -6.24 -0.83 -14.74
C GLY A 125 -6.10 -0.58 -16.24
N ILE A 126 -5.47 0.54 -16.60
CA ILE A 126 -5.46 1.04 -17.98
C ILE A 126 -4.71 0.10 -18.93
N ILE A 127 -3.48 -0.29 -18.60
CA ILE A 127 -2.67 -1.17 -19.46
C ILE A 127 -3.38 -2.52 -19.70
N PRO A 128 -3.87 -3.25 -18.67
CA PRO A 128 -4.63 -4.48 -18.87
C PRO A 128 -5.89 -4.30 -19.71
N LEU A 129 -6.63 -3.20 -19.54
CA LEU A 129 -7.82 -2.90 -20.35
C LEU A 129 -7.49 -2.73 -21.83
N ILE A 130 -6.43 -1.97 -22.13
CA ILE A 130 -5.97 -1.78 -23.52
C ILE A 130 -5.54 -3.12 -24.12
N LEU A 131 -4.77 -3.93 -23.39
CA LEU A 131 -4.36 -5.26 -23.85
C LEU A 131 -5.57 -6.19 -24.07
N LEU A 132 -6.59 -6.11 -23.23
CA LEU A 132 -7.84 -6.86 -23.40
C LEU A 132 -8.57 -6.44 -24.68
N ILE A 133 -8.65 -5.14 -24.97
CA ILE A 133 -9.28 -4.64 -26.20
C ILE A 133 -8.50 -5.15 -27.42
N ILE A 134 -7.17 -4.99 -27.43
CA ILE A 134 -6.31 -5.44 -28.53
C ILE A 134 -6.48 -6.94 -28.78
N THR A 135 -6.44 -7.75 -27.73
CA THR A 135 -6.57 -9.21 -27.86
C THR A 135 -7.97 -9.62 -28.33
N LYS A 136 -9.02 -8.91 -27.92
CA LYS A 136 -10.38 -9.15 -28.40
C LYS A 136 -10.51 -8.82 -29.89
N VAL A 137 -10.03 -7.65 -30.33
CA VAL A 137 -10.05 -7.22 -31.74
C VAL A 137 -9.27 -8.21 -32.63
N ARG A 138 -8.05 -8.60 -32.22
CA ARG A 138 -7.23 -9.56 -32.96
C ARG A 138 -7.86 -10.96 -33.07
N LYS A 139 -8.69 -11.35 -32.10
CA LYS A 139 -9.43 -12.62 -32.15
C LYS A 139 -10.61 -12.56 -33.13
N TYR A 140 -11.25 -11.42 -33.30
CA TYR A 140 -12.31 -11.23 -34.29
C TYR A 140 -11.76 -11.26 -35.72
N ASP A 141 -10.57 -10.68 -35.94
CA ASP A 141 -9.92 -10.62 -37.27
C ASP A 141 -9.44 -11.99 -37.79
N LYS A 142 -9.25 -12.98 -36.90
CA LYS A 142 -8.90 -14.37 -37.28
C LYS A 142 -10.11 -15.27 -37.55
N ASN A 143 -11.32 -14.82 -37.27
CA ASN A 143 -12.56 -15.58 -37.44
C ASN A 143 -13.41 -15.09 -38.64
N ILE A 144 -12.86 -14.20 -39.45
CA ILE A 144 -13.36 -13.79 -40.79
C ILE A 144 -12.42 -14.43 -41.81
#